data_AF-A0A658NJ84-F1
#
_entry.id   AF-A0A658NJ84-F1
#
_cell.length_a   1.000
_cell.length_b   1.000
_cell.length_c   1.000
_cell.angle_alpha   90.00
_cell.angle_beta   90.00
_cell.angle_gamma   90.00
#
_symmetry.space_group_name_H-M   'P 1'
#
loop_
_entity.id
_entity.type
_entity.pdbx_description
1 polymer ?
#
loop_
_entity_poly.entity_id
_entity_poly.type
_entity_poly.pdbx_seq_one_letter_code
_entity_poly.pdbx_strand_id
1 'polypeptide(L)'
;LSVDPWDRLLHARGQSLPDWVALRSGRVGVTPDAVAFPESGEQVADLLARAGRAGYRLVPYGGGTSVAGHVNPVASDEPVVSVDL
;
A
#
# COMPACT_ATOMS: atom_id res chain seq x y z
N LEU A 1 11.12 -4.61 -2.97
CA LEU A 1 10.08 -4.55 -1.92
C LEU A 1 10.74 -4.02 -0.66
N SER A 2 10.30 -2.86 -0.17
CA SER A 2 10.69 -2.34 1.13
C SER A 2 9.75 -2.87 2.21
N VAL A 3 10.32 -3.28 3.33
CA VAL A 3 9.59 -3.65 4.56
C VAL A 3 9.85 -2.64 5.69
N ASP A 4 10.46 -1.50 5.36
CA ASP A 4 10.72 -0.43 6.32
C ASP A 4 9.39 0.04 6.94
N PRO A 5 9.28 0.10 8.29
CA PRO A 5 8.09 0.61 8.94
C PRO A 5 7.63 1.99 8.45
N TRP A 6 8.57 2.87 8.08
CA TRP A 6 8.23 4.19 7.56
C TRP A 6 7.58 4.12 6.19
N ASP A 7 8.16 3.37 5.27
CA ASP A 7 7.57 3.20 3.93
C ASP A 7 6.16 2.64 4.06
N ARG A 8 5.98 1.61 4.90
CA ARG A 8 4.66 1.00 5.12
C ARG A 8 3.65 1.99 5.71
N LEU A 9 4.06 2.80 6.67
CA LEU A 9 3.18 3.79 7.29
C LEU A 9 2.80 4.92 6.33
N LEU A 10 3.74 5.41 5.51
CA LEU A 10 3.48 6.46 4.51
C LEU A 10 2.55 6.02 3.38
N HIS A 11 2.35 4.71 3.21
CA HIS A 11 1.48 4.10 2.20
C HIS A 11 0.25 3.41 2.80
N ALA A 12 -0.07 3.66 4.08
CA ALA A 12 -1.19 3.00 4.75
C ALA A 12 -2.53 3.72 4.58
N ARG A 13 -2.52 5.03 4.27
CA ARG A 13 -3.70 5.88 4.38
C ARG A 13 -3.77 6.93 3.27
N GLY A 14 -4.99 7.32 2.93
CA GLY A 14 -5.28 8.47 2.08
C GLY A 14 -5.34 9.79 2.86
N GLN A 15 -6.20 10.70 2.40
CA GLN A 15 -6.37 12.06 2.93
C GLN A 15 -7.79 12.34 3.43
N SER A 16 -8.60 11.30 3.65
CA SER A 16 -9.94 11.48 4.22
C SER A 16 -9.87 11.90 5.70
N LEU A 17 -10.98 12.40 6.25
CA LEU A 17 -11.06 12.70 7.67
C LEU A 17 -10.72 11.48 8.56
N PRO A 18 -11.29 10.27 8.32
CA PRO A 18 -10.90 9.06 9.06
C PRO A 18 -9.41 8.74 8.97
N ASP A 19 -8.77 8.96 7.81
CA ASP A 19 -7.34 8.72 7.61
C ASP A 19 -6.49 9.61 8.52
N TRP A 20 -6.79 10.91 8.54
CA TRP A 20 -6.10 11.86 9.39
C TRP A 20 -6.31 11.59 10.87
N VAL A 21 -7.52 11.20 11.27
CA VAL A 21 -7.80 10.80 12.66
C VAL A 21 -6.97 9.57 13.04
N ALA A 22 -6.90 8.56 12.17
CA ALA A 22 -6.09 7.36 12.41
C ALA A 22 -4.59 7.68 12.57
N LEU A 23 -4.03 8.50 11.67
CA LEU A 23 -2.62 8.91 11.71
C LEU A 23 -2.30 9.77 12.94
N ARG A 24 -3.13 10.78 13.24
CA ARG A 24 -2.89 11.72 14.35
C ARG A 24 -3.12 11.09 15.72
N SER A 25 -4.00 10.10 15.82
CA SER A 25 -4.24 9.36 17.07
C SER A 25 -3.23 8.23 17.31
N GLY A 26 -2.38 7.92 16.34
CA GLY A 26 -1.49 6.75 16.36
C GLY A 26 -2.21 5.41 16.18
N ARG A 27 -3.53 5.42 15.94
CA ARG A 27 -4.34 4.21 15.72
C ARG A 27 -4.48 3.95 14.23
N VAL A 28 -3.35 3.74 13.57
CA VAL A 28 -3.27 3.63 12.11
C VAL A 28 -4.07 2.42 11.62
N GLY A 29 -4.11 1.32 12.37
CA GLY A 29 -4.78 0.08 11.96
C GLY A 29 -3.88 -0.72 11.01
N VAL A 30 -4.48 -1.27 9.94
CA VAL A 30 -3.75 -2.08 8.94
C VAL A 30 -2.83 -1.21 8.08
N THR A 31 -1.58 -1.65 7.92
CA THR A 31 -0.57 -1.11 6.99
C THR A 31 -0.28 -2.16 5.92
N PRO A 32 0.27 -1.79 4.75
CA PRO A 32 0.74 -2.79 3.80
C PRO A 32 1.89 -3.60 4.42
N ASP A 33 2.07 -4.83 3.97
CA ASP A 33 3.17 -5.70 4.40
C ASP A 33 4.51 -5.28 3.78
N ALA A 34 4.45 -4.74 2.55
CA ALA A 34 5.60 -4.16 1.86
C ALA A 34 5.19 -3.04 0.89
N VAL A 35 6.19 -2.26 0.46
CA VAL A 35 6.04 -1.25 -0.60
C VAL A 35 6.95 -1.59 -1.78
N ALA A 36 6.44 -1.47 -3.00
CA ALA A 36 7.20 -1.60 -4.23
C ALA A 36 7.36 -0.22 -4.88
N PHE A 37 8.57 0.06 -5.37
CA PHE A 37 8.90 1.31 -6.08
C PHE A 37 9.38 0.95 -7.50
N PRO A 38 8.49 0.48 -8.39
CA PRO A 38 8.88 0.19 -9.76
C PRO A 38 9.22 1.49 -10.51
N GLU A 39 10.31 1.47 -11.26
CA GLU A 39 10.79 2.59 -12.09
C GLU A 39 10.48 2.40 -13.58
N SER A 40 9.83 1.29 -13.95
CA SER A 40 9.46 0.99 -15.33
C SER A 40 8.21 0.12 -15.45
N GLY A 41 7.56 0.18 -16.63
CA GLY A 41 6.41 -0.68 -16.93
C GLY A 41 6.74 -2.18 -16.91
N GLU A 42 7.99 -2.54 -17.24
CA GLU A 42 8.47 -3.93 -17.16
C GLU A 42 8.52 -4.43 -15.70
N GLN A 43 8.96 -3.57 -14.77
CA GLN A 43 8.97 -3.90 -13.34
C GLN A 43 7.54 -4.03 -12.79
N VAL A 44 6.60 -3.18 -13.25
CA VAL A 44 5.17 -3.33 -12.92
C VAL A 44 4.62 -4.67 -13.44
N ALA A 45 4.96 -5.04 -14.68
CA ALA A 45 4.53 -6.31 -15.26
C ALA A 45 5.08 -7.53 -14.49
N ASP A 46 6.35 -7.49 -14.07
CA ASP A 46 6.95 -8.55 -13.23
C ASP A 46 6.27 -8.62 -11.86
N LEU A 47 5.95 -7.48 -11.23
CA LEU A 47 5.21 -7.44 -9.96
C LEU A 47 3.82 -8.10 -10.07
N LEU A 48 3.07 -7.79 -11.13
CA LEU A 48 1.76 -8.41 -11.40
C LEU A 48 1.88 -9.93 -11.60
N ALA A 49 2.88 -10.37 -12.37
CA ALA A 49 3.11 -11.78 -12.62
C ALA A 49 3.53 -12.54 -11.34
N ARG A 50 4.36 -11.93 -10.50
CA ARG A 50 4.76 -12.49 -9.20
C ARG A 50 3.58 -12.55 -8.21
N ALA A 51 2.73 -11.52 -8.17
CA ALA A 51 1.54 -11.48 -7.34
C ALA A 51 0.61 -12.66 -7.64
N GLY A 52 0.37 -12.91 -8.94
CA GLY A 52 -0.44 -14.06 -9.38
C GLY A 52 0.14 -15.42 -9.02
N ARG A 53 1.47 -15.56 -8.91
CA ARG A 53 2.12 -16.83 -8.54
C ARG A 53 2.26 -17.04 -7.03
N ALA A 54 2.57 -15.97 -6.29
CA ALA A 54 2.91 -16.02 -4.87
C ALA A 54 1.70 -15.74 -3.94
N GLY A 55 0.59 -15.25 -4.49
CA GLY A 55 -0.66 -15.07 -3.74
C GLY A 55 -0.63 -13.84 -2.81
N TYR A 56 -0.12 -12.71 -3.29
CA TYR A 56 -0.22 -11.42 -2.57
C TYR A 56 -1.04 -10.41 -3.38
N ARG A 57 -1.68 -9.48 -2.67
CA ARG A 57 -2.53 -8.43 -3.25
C ARG A 57 -1.69 -7.18 -3.55
N LEU A 58 -2.03 -6.49 -4.62
CA LEU A 58 -1.40 -5.23 -5.00
C LEU A 58 -2.40 -4.07 -4.82
N VAL A 59 -1.94 -2.98 -4.21
CA VAL A 59 -2.68 -1.73 -4.11
C VAL A 59 -1.88 -0.64 -4.84
N PRO A 60 -2.38 -0.09 -5.96
CA PRO A 60 -1.70 1.02 -6.62
C PRO A 60 -1.78 2.28 -5.75
N TYR A 61 -0.65 2.98 -5.65
CA TYR A 61 -0.49 4.17 -4.83
C TYR A 61 0.27 5.20 -5.66
N GLY A 62 -0.36 6.33 -5.95
CA GLY A 62 0.32 7.48 -6.58
C GLY A 62 0.65 8.52 -5.52
N GLY A 63 0.17 9.75 -5.68
CA GLY A 63 0.36 10.81 -4.68
C GLY A 63 -0.35 10.62 -3.32
N GLY A 64 -0.99 9.47 -3.06
CA GLY A 64 -1.63 9.18 -1.77
C GLY A 64 -2.82 10.07 -1.39
N THR A 65 -3.40 10.82 -2.35
CA THR A 65 -4.39 11.88 -2.07
C THR A 65 -5.84 11.40 -2.02
N SER A 66 -6.08 10.09 -2.08
CA SER A 66 -7.43 9.52 -2.07
C SER A 66 -8.18 9.90 -0.79
N VAL A 67 -9.40 10.42 -0.93
CA VAL A 67 -10.29 10.71 0.21
C VAL A 67 -11.40 9.67 0.37
N ALA A 68 -11.38 8.61 -0.45
CA ALA A 68 -12.39 7.55 -0.46
C ALA A 68 -11.86 6.22 0.10
N GLY A 69 -10.61 6.19 0.60
CA GLY A 69 -10.01 4.99 1.20
C GLY A 69 -9.56 3.92 0.20
N HIS A 70 -9.60 4.18 -1.12
CA HIS A 70 -9.18 3.19 -2.14
C HIS A 70 -7.72 2.71 -2.02
N VAL A 71 -6.86 3.50 -1.37
CA VAL A 71 -5.44 3.16 -1.15
C VAL A 71 -5.19 2.50 0.20
N ASN A 72 -6.22 2.40 1.05
CA ASN A 72 -6.09 1.89 2.40
C ASN A 72 -6.02 0.35 2.35
N PRO A 73 -4.99 -0.29 2.92
CA PRO A 73 -4.97 -1.73 3.07
C PRO A 73 -6.14 -2.23 3.91
N VAL A 74 -6.71 -3.36 3.50
CA VAL A 74 -7.77 -4.07 4.22
C VAL A 74 -7.18 -5.33 4.82
N ALA A 75 -7.58 -5.68 6.05
CA ALA A 75 -7.16 -6.92 6.69
C ALA A 75 -7.52 -8.13 5.81
N SER A 76 -6.56 -9.01 5.59
CA SER A 76 -6.64 -10.17 4.71
C SER A 76 -5.58 -11.18 5.13
N ASP A 77 -5.81 -12.46 4.83
CA ASP A 77 -4.83 -13.53 5.06
C ASP A 77 -3.67 -13.47 4.06
N GLU A 78 -3.90 -12.86 2.90
CA GLU A 78 -2.87 -12.66 1.88
C GLU A 78 -2.08 -11.38 2.15
N PRO A 79 -0.75 -11.39 1.96
CA PRO A 79 0.05 -10.18 2.09
C PRO A 79 -0.41 -9.09 1.12
N VAL A 80 -0.40 -7.83 1.57
CA VAL A 80 -0.73 -6.65 0.76
C VAL A 80 0.54 -5.86 0.47
N VAL A 81 0.81 -5.62 -0.81
CA VAL A 81 1.92 -4.80 -1.27
C VAL A 81 1.37 -3.51 -1.89
N SER A 82 1.76 -2.37 -1.34
CA SER A 82 1.51 -1.07 -1.98
C SER A 82 2.50 -0.86 -3.12
N VAL A 83 2.05 -0.36 -4.27
CA VAL A 83 2.89 -0.08 -5.44
C VAL A 83 2.92 1.43 -5.64
N ASP A 84 4.02 2.06 -5.29
CA ASP A 84 4.24 3.51 -5.42
C ASP A 84 4.63 3.84 -6.88
N LEU A 85 3.87 4.75 -7.52
CA LEU A 85 3.90 5.06 -8.96
C LEU A 85 4.05 6.57 -9.23
#